data_AF-A0A0Q4ILA7-F1
#
_entry.id   AF-A0A0Q4ILA7-F1
#
_cell.length_a   1.000
_cell.length_b   1.000
_cell.length_c   1.000
_cell.angle_alpha   90.00
_cell.angle_beta   90.00
_cell.angle_gamma   90.00
#
_symmetry.space_group_name_H-M   'P 1'
#
loop_
_entity.id
_entity.type
_entity.pdbx_description
1 polymer ?
#
loop_
_entity_poly.entity_id
_entity_poly.type
_entity_poly.pdbx_seq_one_letter_code
_entity_poly.pdbx_strand_id
1 'polypeptide(L)'
;MEEILSSIKRIIAEEGDTPGRSRRPARATSAPVDLDPAYFDGDHDDDEILELSDPMPDRTPRPPKSPVLSAADTPPEPRHAAPQMTPPKVAPSAKPQPATDAAAEPIVSRHTAAATRAPLEALTRMMVKPETGNDGTLEGLVREMLRPMLREWIDANLPNMVEDMVSREIAKIMNQQP
;
A
#
# COMPACT_ATOMS: atom_id res chain seq x y z
N MET A 1 -36.40 28.38 0.47
CA MET A 1 -37.08 27.28 1.21
C MET A 1 -37.32 26.08 0.30
N GLU A 2 -37.84 26.28 -0.91
CA GLU A 2 -38.09 25.22 -1.91
C GLU A 2 -36.80 24.55 -2.43
N GLU A 3 -35.69 25.29 -2.49
CA GLU A 3 -34.36 24.74 -2.87
C GLU A 3 -33.82 23.73 -1.85
N ILE A 4 -34.04 23.97 -0.55
CA ILE A 4 -33.61 23.06 0.53
C ILE A 4 -34.39 21.74 0.42
N LEU A 5 -35.71 21.80 0.18
CA LEU A 5 -36.55 20.62 0.03
C LEU A 5 -36.21 19.81 -1.23
N SER A 6 -35.79 20.49 -2.30
CA SER A 6 -35.36 19.86 -3.55
C SER A 6 -34.04 19.10 -3.40
N SER A 7 -33.10 19.64 -2.63
CA SER A 7 -31.82 19.00 -2.33
C SER A 7 -31.99 17.75 -1.48
N ILE A 8 -32.81 17.79 -0.43
CA ILE A 8 -33.08 16.62 0.43
C ILE A 8 -33.79 15.50 -0.36
N LYS A 9 -34.75 15.86 -1.22
CA LYS A 9 -35.46 14.88 -2.06
C LYS A 9 -34.52 14.17 -3.05
N ARG A 10 -33.51 14.86 -3.58
CA ARG A 10 -32.52 14.25 -4.48
C ARG A 10 -31.60 13.26 -3.76
N ILE A 11 -31.14 13.59 -2.56
CA ILE A 11 -30.27 12.72 -1.77
C ILE A 11 -31.00 11.42 -1.39
N ILE A 12 -32.25 11.50 -0.93
CA ILE A 12 -33.05 10.31 -0.57
C ILE A 12 -33.34 9.40 -1.78
N ALA A 13 -33.50 9.98 -2.97
CA ALA A 13 -33.72 9.21 -4.19
C ALA A 13 -32.43 8.53 -4.70
N GLU A 14 -31.26 9.12 -4.45
CA GLU A 14 -29.96 8.62 -4.93
C GLU A 14 -29.31 7.63 -3.93
N GLU A 15 -29.60 7.73 -2.63
CA GLU A 15 -29.03 6.86 -1.58
C GLU A 15 -29.91 5.64 -1.21
N GLY A 16 -31.12 5.54 -1.79
CA GLY A 16 -32.13 4.54 -1.44
C GLY A 16 -32.05 3.17 -2.13
N ASP A 17 -31.08 2.89 -3.01
CA ASP A 17 -30.98 1.61 -3.72
C ASP A 17 -29.75 0.77 -3.31
N THR A 18 -29.77 0.28 -2.07
CA THR A 18 -29.03 -0.94 -1.70
C THR A 18 -29.98 -1.89 -0.95
N PRO A 19 -30.34 -3.05 -1.52
CA PRO A 19 -31.19 -3.99 -0.81
C PRO A 19 -30.38 -5.01 0.00
N GLY A 20 -30.56 -4.97 1.32
CA GLY A 20 -30.81 -6.18 2.11
C GLY A 20 -29.63 -6.83 2.86
N ARG A 21 -29.72 -6.83 4.19
CA ARG A 21 -30.17 -7.99 5.00
C ARG A 21 -29.85 -7.75 6.48
N SER A 22 -30.88 -7.78 7.32
CA SER A 22 -30.76 -7.89 8.77
C SER A 22 -31.22 -9.29 9.24
N ARG A 23 -30.63 -9.77 10.36
CA ARG A 23 -30.90 -10.99 11.20
C ARG A 23 -30.17 -12.28 10.76
N ARG A 24 -29.45 -13.05 11.60
CA ARG A 24 -29.09 -13.17 13.06
C ARG A 24 -28.21 -14.47 13.18
N PRO A 25 -27.77 -14.98 14.36
CA PRO A 25 -26.95 -14.46 15.46
C PRO A 25 -25.61 -15.24 15.63
N ALA A 26 -24.75 -14.79 16.55
CA ALA A 26 -23.55 -15.50 17.01
C ALA A 26 -23.86 -16.57 18.08
N ARG A 27 -23.15 -17.71 18.06
CA ARG A 27 -22.83 -18.50 19.26
C ARG A 27 -21.46 -19.17 19.12
N ALA A 28 -20.57 -18.83 20.04
CA ALA A 28 -19.25 -19.40 20.27
C ALA A 28 -19.30 -20.56 21.28
N THR A 29 -18.12 -21.16 21.51
CA THR A 29 -17.66 -22.24 22.45
C THR A 29 -17.67 -23.66 21.84
N SER A 30 -16.58 -24.44 21.81
CA SER A 30 -15.27 -24.39 22.51
C SER A 30 -14.28 -25.42 21.88
N ALA A 31 -12.97 -25.15 22.04
CA ALA A 31 -11.75 -25.93 21.73
C ALA A 31 -11.76 -27.45 22.09
N PRO A 32 -10.79 -28.33 21.71
CA PRO A 32 -9.43 -28.07 21.17
C PRO A 32 -9.00 -28.89 19.93
N VAL A 33 -8.40 -28.21 18.96
CA VAL A 33 -7.05 -28.46 18.43
C VAL A 33 -6.50 -29.90 18.60
N ASP A 34 -6.94 -30.84 17.76
CA ASP A 34 -6.03 -31.87 17.24
C ASP A 34 -5.35 -31.25 16.03
N LEU A 35 -4.34 -30.42 16.30
CA LEU A 35 -3.42 -29.98 15.28
C LEU A 35 -2.33 -31.09 15.15
N ASP A 36 -1.87 -31.46 13.97
CA ASP A 36 -1.18 -30.47 13.18
C ASP A 36 -1.55 -30.37 11.69
N PRO A 37 -2.56 -29.56 11.40
CA PRO A 37 -2.52 -28.49 10.41
C PRO A 37 -1.29 -27.58 10.46
N ALA A 38 -0.26 -27.81 11.29
CA ALA A 38 1.06 -27.15 11.14
C ALA A 38 1.78 -27.44 9.82
N TYR A 39 1.22 -28.14 8.84
CA TYR A 39 1.87 -28.26 7.53
C TYR A 39 0.97 -28.11 6.30
N PHE A 40 -0.34 -27.94 6.48
CA PHE A 40 -1.27 -27.80 5.35
C PHE A 40 -2.30 -26.70 5.60
N ASP A 41 -1.90 -25.66 6.33
CA ASP A 41 -2.49 -24.36 6.08
C ASP A 41 -1.74 -23.75 4.89
N GLY A 42 -2.49 -23.28 3.90
CA GLY A 42 -2.00 -22.64 2.68
C GLY A 42 -1.33 -21.28 2.90
N ASP A 43 -0.68 -21.12 4.04
CA ASP A 43 0.18 -19.99 4.41
C ASP A 43 1.69 -20.33 4.27
N HIS A 44 2.05 -21.55 3.82
CA HIS A 44 3.47 -21.93 3.68
C HIS A 44 4.16 -21.46 2.39
N ASP A 45 3.46 -20.87 1.44
CA ASP A 45 4.11 -20.41 0.20
C ASP A 45 4.53 -18.92 0.23
N ASP A 46 4.09 -18.11 1.20
CA ASP A 46 4.47 -16.68 1.22
C ASP A 46 5.75 -16.40 2.03
N ASP A 47 6.05 -17.20 3.06
CA ASP A 47 7.31 -17.09 3.83
C ASP A 47 8.48 -17.88 3.19
N GLU A 48 8.18 -18.90 2.35
CA GLU A 48 9.20 -19.66 1.60
C GLU A 48 9.57 -18.94 0.28
N ILE A 49 8.68 -18.10 -0.25
CA ILE A 49 8.94 -17.23 -1.40
C ILE A 49 9.47 -15.88 -0.92
N LEU A 50 10.79 -15.69 -1.00
CA LEU A 50 11.44 -14.41 -0.70
C LEU A 50 11.21 -13.39 -1.83
N GLU A 51 10.25 -12.48 -1.65
CA GLU A 51 10.05 -11.32 -2.55
C GLU A 51 11.15 -10.25 -2.34
N LEU A 52 12.12 -10.18 -3.26
CA LEU A 52 13.22 -9.21 -3.20
C LEU A 52 12.85 -7.92 -3.94
N SER A 53 12.16 -7.01 -3.26
CA SER A 53 11.78 -5.70 -3.83
C SER A 53 12.89 -4.63 -3.78
N ASP A 54 13.99 -4.87 -3.06
CA ASP A 54 15.14 -3.96 -2.95
C ASP A 54 16.38 -4.58 -3.61
N PRO A 55 17.07 -3.90 -4.55
CA PRO A 55 18.30 -4.43 -5.13
C PRO A 55 19.39 -4.59 -4.06
N MET A 56 20.03 -5.76 -4.05
CA MET A 56 21.17 -6.03 -3.16
C MET A 56 22.24 -4.95 -3.35
N PRO A 57 22.78 -4.32 -2.29
CA PRO A 57 23.88 -3.38 -2.45
C PRO A 57 25.12 -4.10 -2.98
N ASP A 58 25.83 -3.48 -3.93
CA ASP A 58 27.07 -4.02 -4.49
C ASP A 58 28.09 -4.27 -3.36
N ARG A 59 28.31 -5.54 -3.04
CA ARG A 59 29.31 -5.98 -2.07
C ARG A 59 30.69 -5.72 -2.67
N THR A 60 31.30 -4.59 -2.35
CA THR A 60 32.76 -4.47 -2.50
C THR A 60 33.41 -5.46 -1.50
N PRO A 61 34.32 -6.34 -1.95
CA PRO A 61 34.92 -7.33 -1.06
C PRO A 61 35.74 -6.62 0.03
N ARG A 62 35.27 -6.73 1.27
CA ARG A 62 36.01 -6.23 2.43
C ARG A 62 37.11 -7.24 2.79
N PRO A 63 38.39 -6.85 2.80
CA PRO A 63 39.45 -7.75 3.25
C PRO A 63 39.25 -8.07 4.74
N PRO A 64 39.47 -9.33 5.17
CA PRO A 64 39.35 -9.70 6.57
C PRO A 64 40.39 -8.91 7.39
N LYS A 65 39.92 -8.13 8.36
CA LYS A 65 40.80 -7.49 9.35
C LYS A 65 41.15 -8.55 10.40
N SER A 66 42.29 -9.21 10.24
CA SER A 66 42.91 -9.97 11.33
C SER A 66 43.41 -8.98 12.39
N PRO A 67 43.03 -9.13 13.68
CA PRO A 67 43.68 -8.40 14.75
C PRO A 67 45.01 -9.09 15.07
N VAL A 68 46.12 -8.57 14.54
CA VAL A 68 47.44 -8.90 15.07
C VAL A 68 47.69 -7.95 16.23
N LEU A 69 47.52 -8.46 17.46
CA LEU A 69 48.01 -7.81 18.67
C LEU A 69 49.54 -7.79 18.58
N SER A 70 50.12 -6.66 18.19
CA SER A 70 51.55 -6.41 18.39
C SER A 70 51.69 -5.26 19.36
N ALA A 71 51.73 -5.61 20.65
CA ALA A 71 52.20 -4.72 21.69
C ALA A 71 53.72 -4.60 21.53
N ALA A 72 54.15 -3.61 20.73
CA ALA A 72 55.53 -3.16 20.73
C ALA A 72 55.67 -2.13 21.86
N ASP A 73 56.35 -2.60 22.91
CA ASP A 73 56.97 -1.83 23.99
C ASP A 73 57.57 -0.50 23.48
N THR A 74 57.13 0.63 24.02
CA THR A 74 57.84 1.91 23.86
C THR A 74 57.66 2.75 25.14
N PRO A 75 58.74 3.03 25.89
CA PRO A 75 58.67 3.78 27.15
C PRO A 75 58.28 5.26 26.97
N PRO A 76 57.45 5.86 27.85
CA PRO A 76 57.14 7.29 27.80
C PRO A 76 58.14 8.15 28.60
N GLU A 77 58.76 9.13 27.95
CA GLU A 77 59.46 10.28 28.56
C GLU A 77 58.47 11.43 28.92
N PRO A 78 58.85 12.41 29.77
CA PRO A 78 57.96 12.91 30.82
C PRO A 78 57.43 14.34 30.63
N ARG A 79 56.25 14.57 31.27
CA ARG A 79 55.73 15.83 31.85
C ARG A 79 55.35 16.97 30.91
N HIS A 80 54.04 17.07 30.64
CA HIS A 80 53.37 18.35 30.40
C HIS A 80 52.72 18.86 31.70
N ALA A 81 53.04 20.10 32.05
CA ALA A 81 52.50 20.82 33.20
C ALA A 81 51.01 21.15 33.02
N ALA A 82 50.23 21.00 34.09
CA ALA A 82 48.80 21.29 34.14
C ALA A 82 48.51 22.79 34.35
N PRO A 83 47.53 23.35 33.62
CA PRO A 83 46.76 24.51 34.08
C PRO A 83 45.40 24.09 34.65
N GLN A 84 45.00 24.79 35.71
CA GLN A 84 43.95 24.49 36.68
C GLN A 84 42.52 24.48 36.12
N MET A 85 41.70 23.52 36.57
CA MET A 85 40.24 23.50 36.40
C MET A 85 39.59 24.48 37.39
N THR A 86 38.87 25.49 36.91
CA THR A 86 37.88 26.22 37.71
C THR A 86 36.52 25.51 37.62
N PRO A 87 35.84 25.20 38.74
CA PRO A 87 34.51 24.58 38.68
C PRO A 87 33.42 25.61 38.30
N PRO A 88 32.46 25.27 37.42
CA PRO A 88 31.28 26.09 37.20
C PRO A 88 30.36 26.05 38.43
N LYS A 89 29.97 27.24 38.90
CA LYS A 89 29.00 27.47 39.98
C LYS A 89 27.61 27.01 39.53
N VAL A 90 27.12 25.91 40.09
CA VAL A 90 25.74 25.44 39.92
C VAL A 90 24.79 26.42 40.62
N ALA A 91 23.82 26.98 39.89
CA ALA A 91 22.70 27.74 40.43
C ALA A 91 21.42 26.89 40.45
N PRO A 92 20.49 27.11 41.39
CA PRO A 92 19.51 26.11 41.83
C PRO A 92 18.20 26.09 41.03
N SER A 93 17.57 24.90 41.03
CA SER A 93 16.29 24.55 40.42
C SER A 93 15.16 25.55 40.66
N ALA A 94 14.49 25.95 39.57
CA ALA A 94 13.18 26.60 39.60
C ALA A 94 12.05 25.59 39.33
N LYS A 95 10.93 25.74 40.05
CA LYS A 95 9.80 24.80 40.21
C LYS A 95 8.93 24.63 38.95
N PRO A 96 8.13 23.53 38.83
CA PRO A 96 7.31 23.22 37.65
C PRO A 96 6.05 24.11 37.58
N GLN A 97 5.74 24.64 36.39
CA GLN A 97 4.45 25.29 36.08
C GLN A 97 3.48 24.33 35.37
N PRO A 98 2.16 24.41 35.59
CA PRO A 98 1.18 23.52 34.97
C PRO A 98 0.61 24.03 33.64
N ALA A 99 0.55 23.07 32.69
CA ALA A 99 -0.46 22.84 31.63
C ALA A 99 -0.73 23.88 30.52
N THR A 100 -0.43 23.48 29.28
CA THR A 100 -1.34 23.64 28.13
C THR A 100 -1.23 22.40 27.24
N ASP A 101 -2.37 21.88 26.81
CA ASP A 101 -2.55 20.77 25.87
C ASP A 101 -1.50 20.82 24.74
N ALA A 102 -0.56 19.87 24.75
CA ALA A 102 0.47 19.79 23.73
C ALA A 102 -0.21 19.33 22.44
N ALA A 103 -0.62 20.30 21.62
CA ALA A 103 -0.96 20.09 20.23
C ALA A 103 0.07 19.11 19.64
N ALA A 104 -0.39 17.93 19.23
CA ALA A 104 0.46 16.83 18.80
C ALA A 104 1.54 17.38 17.86
N GLU A 105 2.78 17.43 18.37
CA GLU A 105 3.89 17.95 17.60
C GLU A 105 4.02 17.07 16.35
N PRO A 106 4.06 17.67 15.15
CA PRO A 106 4.21 16.90 13.94
C PRO A 106 5.48 16.06 14.05
N ILE A 107 5.32 14.74 13.92
CA ILE A 107 6.41 13.76 14.02
C ILE A 107 7.53 14.10 13.02
N VAL A 108 7.17 14.78 11.93
CA VAL A 108 8.09 15.24 10.89
C VAL A 108 8.36 16.73 11.04
N SER A 109 9.65 17.09 11.01
CA SER A 109 10.04 18.49 10.98
C SER A 109 9.54 19.19 9.70
N ARG A 110 9.19 20.47 9.80
CA ARG A 110 8.77 21.27 8.63
C ARG A 110 9.82 21.29 7.53
N HIS A 111 11.10 21.29 7.91
CA HIS A 111 12.22 21.23 6.98
C HIS A 111 12.25 19.91 6.20
N THR A 112 12.08 18.77 6.88
CA THR A 112 12.01 17.46 6.25
C THR A 112 10.83 17.36 5.30
N ALA A 113 9.64 17.83 5.71
CA ALA A 113 8.46 17.83 4.86
C ALA A 113 8.62 18.70 3.59
N ALA A 114 9.30 19.85 3.70
CA ALA A 114 9.61 20.69 2.54
C ALA A 114 10.64 20.04 1.60
N ALA A 115 11.65 19.36 2.17
CA ALA A 115 12.70 18.70 1.40
C ALA A 115 12.21 17.47 0.63
N THR A 116 11.25 16.70 1.17
CA THR A 116 10.72 15.49 0.50
C THR A 116 9.65 15.78 -0.54
N ARG A 117 9.04 16.96 -0.51
CA ARG A 117 7.94 17.32 -1.42
C ARG A 117 8.34 17.32 -2.90
N ALA A 118 9.47 17.95 -3.23
CA ALA A 118 9.93 18.05 -4.61
C ALA A 118 10.33 16.68 -5.24
N PRO A 119 11.09 15.80 -4.54
CA PRO A 119 11.36 14.44 -5.03
C PRO A 119 10.10 13.58 -5.24
N LEU A 120 9.11 13.66 -4.34
CA LEU A 120 7.86 12.91 -4.47
C LEU A 120 6.99 13.43 -5.63
N GLU A 121 6.94 14.75 -5.85
CA GLU A 121 6.28 15.32 -7.02
C GLU A 121 6.97 14.91 -8.33
N ALA A 122 8.30 14.82 -8.34
CA ALA A 122 9.07 14.33 -9.49
C ALA A 122 8.78 12.85 -9.79
N LEU A 123 8.71 12.01 -8.76
CA LEU A 123 8.34 10.59 -8.90
C LEU A 123 6.92 10.43 -9.45
N THR A 124 5.97 11.20 -8.91
CA THR A 124 4.56 11.19 -9.36
C THR A 124 4.44 11.58 -10.83
N ARG A 125 5.18 12.61 -11.27
CA ARG A 125 5.25 13.02 -12.69
C ARG A 125 5.88 11.97 -13.60
N MET A 126 6.76 11.12 -13.07
CA MET A 126 7.40 10.06 -13.83
C MET A 126 6.50 8.83 -13.99
N MET A 127 5.71 8.50 -12.97
CA MET A 127 4.67 7.45 -13.06
C MET A 127 3.51 7.85 -13.95
N VAL A 128 3.17 9.14 -13.98
CA VAL A 128 2.11 9.71 -14.82
C VAL A 128 2.74 10.37 -16.04
N LYS A 129 3.39 9.57 -16.89
CA LYS A 129 3.77 10.02 -18.23
C LYS A 129 2.67 9.60 -19.21
N PRO A 130 1.69 10.47 -19.51
CA PRO A 130 0.67 10.17 -20.51
C PRO A 130 1.34 10.22 -21.88
N GLU A 131 1.69 9.05 -22.41
CA GLU A 131 1.95 8.90 -23.84
C GLU A 131 0.64 9.22 -24.57
N THR A 132 0.61 10.34 -25.28
CA THR A 132 -0.57 10.87 -25.99
C THR A 132 -1.14 9.82 -26.94
N GLY A 133 -2.24 9.18 -26.50
CA GLY A 133 -2.95 8.14 -27.25
C GLY A 133 -3.33 6.91 -26.41
N ASN A 134 -2.69 6.72 -25.26
CA ASN A 134 -3.06 5.72 -24.27
C ASN A 134 -3.44 6.47 -22.98
N ASP A 135 -4.42 6.00 -22.21
CA ASP A 135 -4.89 6.69 -20.99
C ASP A 135 -3.80 6.79 -19.89
N GLY A 136 -2.53 6.45 -20.19
CA GLY A 136 -1.38 6.47 -19.28
C GLY A 136 -1.57 5.56 -18.06
N THR A 137 -2.69 4.86 -18.02
CA THR A 137 -3.19 4.08 -16.90
C THR A 137 -3.09 2.62 -17.26
N LEU A 138 -3.00 1.80 -16.21
CA LEU A 138 -3.05 0.34 -16.34
C LEU A 138 -4.29 -0.13 -17.10
N GLU A 139 -5.42 0.57 -16.94
CA GLU A 139 -6.67 0.26 -17.65
C GLU A 139 -6.49 0.36 -19.18
N GLY A 140 -5.80 1.38 -19.67
CA GLY A 140 -5.50 1.53 -21.10
C GLY A 140 -4.68 0.35 -21.63
N LEU A 141 -3.64 -0.05 -20.90
CA LEU A 141 -2.80 -1.20 -21.27
C LEU A 141 -3.60 -2.51 -21.26
N VAL A 142 -4.36 -2.77 -20.20
CA VAL A 142 -5.21 -3.98 -20.09
C VAL A 142 -6.26 -4.02 -21.19
N ARG A 143 -6.87 -2.88 -21.53
CA ARG A 143 -7.84 -2.78 -22.62
C ARG A 143 -7.19 -3.13 -23.96
N GLU A 144 -6.00 -2.62 -24.25
CA GLU A 144 -5.28 -2.94 -25.49
C GLU A 144 -4.90 -4.43 -25.57
N MET A 145 -4.57 -5.06 -24.44
CA MET A 145 -4.29 -6.51 -24.39
C MET A 145 -5.55 -7.38 -24.51
N LEU A 146 -6.67 -6.97 -23.92
CA LEU A 146 -7.94 -7.73 -23.96
C LEU A 146 -8.71 -7.57 -25.27
N ARG A 147 -8.54 -6.44 -25.97
CA ARG A 147 -9.24 -6.15 -27.24
C ARG A 147 -9.07 -7.23 -28.32
N PRO A 148 -7.88 -7.80 -28.59
CA PRO A 148 -7.74 -8.90 -29.56
C PRO A 148 -8.42 -10.19 -29.10
N MET A 149 -8.28 -10.57 -27.82
CA MET A 149 -8.87 -11.81 -27.29
C MET A 149 -10.41 -11.76 -27.31
N LEU A 150 -10.99 -10.63 -26.90
CA LEU A 150 -12.44 -10.45 -26.93
C LEU A 150 -12.99 -10.45 -28.36
N ARG A 151 -12.25 -9.87 -29.32
CA ARG A 151 -12.65 -9.86 -30.73
C ARG A 151 -12.70 -11.26 -31.32
N GLU A 152 -11.63 -12.03 -31.15
CA GLU A 152 -11.57 -13.42 -31.62
C GLU A 152 -12.67 -14.26 -30.99
N TRP A 153 -12.94 -14.08 -29.70
CA TRP A 153 -14.03 -14.76 -29.02
C TRP A 153 -15.40 -14.34 -29.57
N ILE A 154 -15.66 -13.04 -29.76
CA ILE A 154 -16.92 -12.56 -30.34
C ILE A 154 -17.11 -13.13 -31.74
N ASP A 155 -16.08 -13.07 -32.58
CA ASP A 155 -16.13 -13.57 -33.96
C ASP A 155 -16.44 -15.08 -34.02
N ALA A 156 -15.91 -15.87 -33.07
CA ALA A 156 -16.14 -17.31 -32.99
C ALA A 156 -17.51 -17.69 -32.38
N ASN A 157 -18.03 -16.92 -31.42
CA ASN A 157 -19.19 -17.32 -30.62
C ASN A 157 -20.49 -16.61 -31.00
N LEU A 158 -20.42 -15.38 -31.52
CA LEU A 158 -21.59 -14.57 -31.85
C LEU A 158 -22.48 -15.19 -32.96
N PRO A 159 -21.94 -15.78 -34.05
CA PRO A 159 -22.76 -16.37 -35.10
C PRO A 159 -23.71 -17.45 -34.57
N ASN A 160 -23.19 -18.36 -33.74
CA ASN A 160 -23.96 -19.46 -33.16
C ASN A 160 -25.09 -18.96 -32.26
N MET A 161 -24.82 -17.94 -31.41
CA MET A 161 -25.84 -17.36 -30.54
C MET A 161 -26.97 -16.69 -31.33
N VAL A 162 -26.64 -16.04 -32.45
CA VAL A 162 -27.62 -15.40 -33.33
C VAL A 162 -28.45 -16.46 -34.07
N GLU A 163 -27.83 -17.52 -34.60
CA GLU A 163 -28.55 -18.62 -35.25
C GLU A 163 -29.56 -19.29 -34.31
N ASP A 164 -29.17 -19.54 -33.06
CA ASP A 164 -30.07 -20.09 -32.04
C ASP A 164 -31.25 -19.15 -31.75
N MET A 165 -30.99 -17.84 -31.62
CA MET A 165 -32.02 -16.85 -31.35
C MET A 165 -32.98 -16.67 -32.53
N VAL A 166 -32.45 -16.66 -33.76
CA VAL A 166 -33.25 -16.58 -35.00
C VAL A 166 -34.08 -17.84 -35.20
N SER A 167 -33.50 -19.03 -34.97
CA SER A 167 -34.21 -20.31 -35.08
C SER A 167 -35.40 -20.37 -34.12
N ARG A 168 -35.22 -19.88 -32.88
CA ARG A 168 -36.30 -19.77 -31.89
C ARG A 168 -37.38 -18.78 -32.33
N GLU A 169 -37.00 -17.62 -32.88
CA GLU A 169 -37.97 -16.62 -33.33
C GLU A 169 -38.76 -17.09 -34.56
N ILE A 170 -38.12 -17.78 -35.52
CA ILE A 170 -38.80 -18.39 -36.67
C ILE A 170 -39.79 -19.47 -36.19
N ALA A 171 -39.36 -20.39 -35.32
CA ALA A 171 -40.23 -21.43 -34.78
C ALA A 171 -41.44 -20.84 -34.06
N LYS A 172 -41.26 -19.74 -33.34
CA LYS A 172 -42.33 -19.02 -32.65
C LYS A 172 -43.31 -18.37 -33.63
N ILE A 173 -42.84 -17.70 -34.68
CA ILE A 173 -43.71 -17.11 -35.71
C ILE A 173 -44.51 -18.20 -36.41
N MET A 174 -43.85 -19.31 -36.79
CA MET A 174 -44.51 -20.45 -37.45
C MET A 174 -45.57 -21.09 -36.57
N ASN A 175 -45.37 -21.15 -35.26
CA ASN A 175 -46.34 -21.72 -34.31
C ASN A 175 -47.45 -20.72 -33.89
N GLN A 176 -47.34 -19.44 -34.27
CA GLN A 176 -48.33 -18.39 -33.98
C GLN A 176 -49.19 -18.02 -35.20
N GLN A 177 -48.95 -18.64 -36.36
CA GLN A 177 -49.71 -18.38 -37.58
C GLN A 177 -50.90 -19.37 -37.67
N PRO A 178 -52.16 -18.89 -37.64
CA PRO A 178 -53.36 -19.73 -37.67
C PRO A 178 -53.63 -20.38 -39.02
#